data_AF-A0A3Q2YKF1-F1
#
_entry.id   AF-A0A3Q2YKF1-F1
#
_cell.length_a   1.000
_cell.length_b   1.000
_cell.length_c   1.000
_cell.angle_alpha   90.00
_cell.angle_beta   90.00
_cell.angle_gamma   90.00
#
_symmetry.space_group_name_H-M   'P 1'
#
loop_
_entity.id
_entity.type
_entity.pdbx_description
1 polymer ?
#
loop_
_entity_poly.entity_id
_entity_poly.type
_entity_poly.pdbx_seq_one_letter_code
_entity_poly.pdbx_strand_id
1 'polypeptide(L)'
;EGRQMSRCRVGFCLSDKKRRRMNLDGFAEFCTIKCFLFLLQIDFTQPLEPQGPFDVIVHKLSDVIVEAEHDKQSKHKMCSRVMFQSYVSAHSKIVLLDPLPAMTQILDRFTSYRIMNWHICSPPYLEVHSASDMPSVQQKVMTQNLSFPLICKTRVAHGSLSHEMSLIFSEASLSEIQPPCVLQSFVNHGAVLHKVFVVGERHFCVERPSLKNFPTGPCDRKTIFFNSQQVSKPESSSDLTAMDEQIPCLPPPSTEAVAALVRELRVQLGMALFGVDVIINTQTYTLTVIDINVFPGEHSYSHSHTHTHTHTHTHTHTHTHTHTHTHTHSQIVQSVLVLLSGYDHTHTHTHTHTTQPDSPKCSCLLSGYDGVPQFFSSLLTLIESVLDKQASSAGSPDQMTKHQGATSTMGRDTM
;
A
#
# COMPACT_ATOMS: atom_id res chain seq x y z
N GLU A 1 11.76 41.30 -4.30
CA GLU A 1 11.78 40.83 -5.70
C GLU A 1 11.01 39.53 -5.79
N GLY A 2 9.97 39.50 -6.62
CA GLY A 2 9.06 38.36 -6.73
C GLY A 2 9.75 37.17 -7.36
N ARG A 3 9.80 36.05 -6.64
CA ARG A 3 10.23 34.75 -7.18
C ARG A 3 9.28 34.43 -8.33
N GLN A 4 9.75 34.50 -9.57
CA GLN A 4 9.03 34.01 -10.73
C GLN A 4 8.91 32.50 -10.55
N MET A 5 7.82 32.04 -9.92
CA MET A 5 7.53 30.63 -9.73
C MET A 5 7.36 30.01 -11.11
N SER A 6 8.40 29.34 -11.61
CA SER A 6 8.24 28.44 -12.74
C SER A 6 7.16 27.43 -12.35
N ARG A 7 6.04 27.43 -13.08
CA ARG A 7 4.91 26.53 -12.86
C ARG A 7 5.40 25.09 -13.01
N CYS A 8 5.44 24.33 -11.92
CA CYS A 8 5.88 22.94 -11.96
C CYS A 8 4.87 22.07 -12.72
N ARG A 9 5.38 21.20 -13.59
CA ARG A 9 4.59 20.33 -14.48
C ARG A 9 4.77 18.88 -14.06
N VAL A 10 3.66 18.25 -13.68
CA VAL A 10 3.63 16.84 -13.24
C VAL A 10 2.95 16.00 -14.30
N GLY A 11 3.70 15.10 -14.93
CA GLY A 11 3.18 14.15 -15.91
C GLY A 11 2.54 12.94 -15.23
N PHE A 12 1.39 12.47 -15.72
CA PHE A 12 0.74 11.23 -15.28
C PHE A 12 0.67 10.22 -16.41
N CYS A 13 1.25 9.04 -16.19
CA CYS A 13 1.16 7.87 -17.08
C CYS A 13 0.33 6.78 -16.39
N LEU A 14 -1.00 6.88 -16.48
CA LEU A 14 -1.95 5.92 -15.90
C LEU A 14 -2.92 5.43 -16.97
N SER A 15 -3.36 4.18 -16.87
CA SER A 15 -4.45 3.68 -17.71
C SER A 15 -5.74 4.47 -17.45
N ASP A 16 -6.59 4.62 -18.47
CA ASP A 16 -7.88 5.30 -18.35
C ASP A 16 -8.74 4.72 -17.20
N LYS A 17 -8.67 3.41 -17.00
CA LYS A 17 -9.33 2.71 -15.90
C LYS A 17 -8.84 3.21 -14.54
N LYS A 18 -7.53 3.37 -14.35
CA LYS A 18 -6.96 3.88 -13.10
C LYS A 18 -7.19 5.39 -12.94
N ARG A 19 -7.10 6.17 -14.02
CA ARG A 19 -7.40 7.61 -14.04
C ARG A 19 -8.80 7.90 -13.52
N ARG A 20 -9.82 7.22 -14.08
CA ARG A 20 -11.21 7.37 -13.67
C ARG A 20 -11.45 6.92 -12.22
N ARG A 21 -10.88 5.77 -11.83
CA ARG A 21 -11.04 5.25 -10.46
C ARG A 21 -10.43 6.16 -9.41
N MET A 22 -9.34 6.82 -9.74
CA MET A 22 -8.71 7.82 -8.88
C MET A 22 -9.30 9.22 -9.06
N ASN A 23 -10.34 9.46 -9.86
CA ASN A 23 -10.83 10.82 -10.13
C ASN A 23 -9.68 11.84 -10.41
N LEU A 24 -8.71 11.44 -11.23
CA LEU A 24 -7.49 12.25 -11.43
C LEU A 24 -7.81 13.64 -11.97
N ASP A 25 -8.88 13.77 -12.75
CA ASP A 25 -9.31 15.04 -13.34
C ASP A 25 -9.69 16.04 -12.24
N GLY A 26 -10.43 15.61 -11.21
CA GLY A 26 -10.73 16.46 -10.04
C GLY A 26 -9.48 16.80 -9.21
N PHE A 27 -8.54 15.87 -9.08
CA PHE A 27 -7.25 16.14 -8.43
C PHE A 27 -6.39 17.15 -9.20
N ALA A 28 -6.38 17.07 -10.54
CA ALA A 28 -5.66 17.98 -11.41
C ALA A 28 -6.24 19.40 -11.34
N GLU A 29 -7.56 19.53 -11.34
CA GLU A 29 -8.26 20.81 -11.15
C GLU A 29 -7.90 21.43 -9.80
N PHE A 30 -7.98 20.65 -8.72
CA PHE A 30 -7.59 21.09 -7.38
C PHE A 30 -6.13 21.60 -7.34
N CYS A 31 -5.18 20.80 -7.83
CA CYS A 31 -3.76 21.15 -7.83
C CYS A 31 -3.46 22.42 -8.64
N THR A 32 -4.15 22.60 -9.77
CA THR A 32 -3.98 23.77 -10.64
C THR A 32 -4.46 25.04 -9.94
N ILE A 33 -5.64 24.97 -9.31
CA ILE A 33 -6.29 26.14 -8.68
C ILE A 33 -5.62 26.49 -7.35
N LYS A 34 -5.23 25.49 -6.55
CA LYS A 34 -4.83 25.68 -5.15
C LYS A 34 -3.32 25.63 -4.94
N CYS A 35 -2.59 24.88 -5.76
CA CYS A 35 -1.17 24.60 -5.54
C CYS A 35 -0.25 25.13 -6.67
N PHE A 36 -0.83 25.71 -7.73
CA PHE A 36 -0.10 26.14 -8.94
C PHE A 36 0.72 25.01 -9.61
N LEU A 37 0.31 23.75 -9.40
CA LEU A 37 0.89 22.56 -10.02
C LEU A 37 0.05 22.15 -11.23
N PHE A 38 0.71 21.97 -12.38
CA PHE A 38 0.04 21.59 -13.63
C PHE A 38 0.15 20.08 -13.81
N LEU A 39 -0.96 19.39 -13.60
CA LEU A 39 -1.05 17.94 -13.78
C LEU A 39 -1.48 17.65 -15.22
N LEU A 40 -0.64 16.92 -15.94
CA LEU A 40 -0.80 16.64 -17.37
C LEU A 40 -0.80 15.14 -17.59
N GLN A 41 -1.81 14.63 -18.28
CA GLN A 41 -1.76 13.25 -18.75
C GLN A 41 -0.78 13.15 -19.93
N ILE A 42 0.14 12.19 -19.85
CA ILE A 42 1.05 11.87 -20.94
C ILE A 42 0.32 10.99 -21.96
N ASP A 43 0.33 11.43 -23.21
CA ASP A 43 -0.25 10.72 -24.34
C ASP A 43 0.84 10.00 -25.14
N PHE A 44 0.84 8.67 -25.07
CA PHE A 44 1.79 7.82 -25.80
C PHE A 44 1.51 7.74 -27.31
N THR A 45 0.39 8.27 -27.79
CA THR A 45 0.10 8.36 -29.24
C THR A 45 0.78 9.55 -29.90
N GLN A 46 1.31 10.49 -29.12
CA GLN A 46 2.03 11.68 -29.59
C GLN A 46 3.50 11.67 -29.15
N PRO A 47 4.40 12.42 -29.82
CA PRO A 47 5.77 12.58 -29.36
C PRO A 47 5.83 13.16 -27.93
N LEU A 48 6.76 12.68 -27.09
CA LEU A 48 6.87 13.08 -25.68
C LEU A 48 7.52 14.47 -25.48
N GLU A 49 8.49 14.84 -26.32
CA GLU A 49 9.18 16.13 -26.26
C GLU A 49 8.25 17.35 -26.16
N PRO A 50 7.26 17.54 -27.06
CA PRO A 50 6.37 18.70 -27.00
C PRO A 50 5.41 18.68 -25.81
N GLN A 51 5.23 17.53 -25.15
CA GLN A 51 4.35 17.42 -23.98
C GLN A 51 5.05 17.92 -22.70
N GLY A 52 6.38 17.91 -22.69
CA GLY A 52 7.21 18.42 -21.60
C GLY A 52 7.45 19.94 -21.64
N PRO A 53 8.51 20.42 -20.95
CA PRO A 53 9.28 19.68 -19.95
C PRO A 53 8.41 19.30 -18.74
N PHE A 54 8.70 18.15 -18.14
CA PHE A 54 8.11 17.75 -16.85
C PHE A 54 9.15 17.90 -15.75
N ASP A 55 8.70 18.14 -14.52
CA ASP A 55 9.56 18.11 -13.33
C ASP A 55 9.45 16.75 -12.63
N VAL A 56 8.23 16.20 -12.59
CA VAL A 56 7.92 14.90 -12.00
C VAL A 56 7.03 14.11 -12.95
N ILE A 57 7.24 12.80 -13.06
CA ILE A 57 6.31 11.90 -13.73
C ILE A 57 5.84 10.83 -12.74
N VAL A 58 4.53 10.78 -12.48
CA VAL A 58 3.88 9.72 -11.70
C VAL A 58 3.32 8.68 -12.68
N HIS A 59 3.68 7.41 -12.52
CA HIS A 59 3.27 6.39 -13.48
C HIS A 59 2.86 5.06 -12.86
N LYS A 60 2.09 4.30 -13.65
CA LYS A 60 1.85 2.88 -13.45
C LYS A 60 1.94 2.19 -14.80
N LEU A 61 3.17 2.01 -15.28
CA LEU A 61 3.44 1.33 -16.55
C LEU A 61 3.53 -0.21 -16.42
N SER A 62 3.21 -0.76 -15.25
CA SER A 62 3.31 -2.20 -14.96
C SER A 62 2.62 -3.08 -16.01
N ASP A 63 1.39 -2.74 -16.40
CA ASP A 63 0.63 -3.47 -17.42
C ASP A 63 1.33 -3.42 -18.79
N VAL A 64 1.82 -2.24 -19.19
CA VAL A 64 2.53 -2.04 -20.47
C VAL A 64 3.83 -2.84 -20.51
N ILE A 65 4.57 -2.90 -19.40
CA ILE A 65 5.83 -3.64 -19.28
C ILE A 65 5.58 -5.15 -19.36
N VAL A 66 4.66 -5.67 -18.55
CA VAL A 66 4.36 -7.12 -18.52
C VAL A 66 3.81 -7.59 -19.87
N GLU A 67 2.87 -6.85 -20.46
CA GLU A 67 2.30 -7.23 -21.76
C GLU A 67 3.33 -7.15 -22.89
N ALA A 68 4.24 -6.17 -22.89
CA ALA A 68 5.30 -6.08 -23.89
C ALA A 68 6.30 -7.25 -23.82
N GLU A 69 6.45 -7.89 -22.66
CA GLU A 69 7.33 -9.05 -22.49
C GLU A 69 6.67 -10.37 -22.89
N HIS A 70 5.34 -10.49 -22.71
CA HIS A 70 4.60 -11.71 -23.00
C HIS A 70 3.98 -11.74 -24.41
N ASP A 71 3.56 -10.60 -24.97
CA ASP A 71 2.92 -10.53 -26.28
C ASP A 71 3.81 -9.84 -27.32
N LYS A 72 4.52 -10.65 -28.11
CA LYS A 72 5.38 -10.18 -29.22
C LYS A 72 4.59 -9.47 -30.34
N GLN A 73 3.27 -9.64 -30.39
CA GLN A 73 2.41 -8.98 -31.37
C GLN A 73 2.08 -7.52 -30.98
N SER A 74 2.24 -7.15 -29.70
CA SER A 74 1.96 -5.83 -29.14
C SER A 74 3.09 -4.82 -29.44
N LYS A 75 3.52 -4.72 -30.70
CA LYS A 75 4.61 -3.82 -31.17
C LYS A 75 4.43 -2.38 -30.67
N HIS A 76 3.21 -1.87 -30.64
CA HIS A 76 2.91 -0.49 -30.21
C HIS A 76 3.21 -0.24 -28.71
N LYS A 77 2.96 -1.21 -27.84
CA LYS A 77 3.24 -1.12 -26.39
C LYS A 77 4.74 -1.20 -26.09
N MET A 78 5.46 -2.06 -26.81
CA MET A 78 6.92 -2.11 -26.76
C MET A 78 7.54 -0.79 -27.22
N CYS A 79 7.07 -0.22 -28.34
CA CYS A 79 7.52 1.10 -28.80
C CYS A 79 7.25 2.19 -27.75
N SER A 80 6.08 2.19 -27.12
CA SER A 80 5.72 3.14 -26.05
C SER A 80 6.67 3.02 -24.85
N ARG A 81 7.01 1.80 -24.42
CA ARG A 81 7.99 1.55 -23.35
C ARG A 81 9.37 2.10 -23.70
N VAL A 82 9.86 1.81 -24.90
CA VAL A 82 11.18 2.25 -25.36
C VAL A 82 11.22 3.78 -25.49
N MET A 83 10.20 4.39 -26.10
CA MET A 83 10.11 5.85 -26.21
C MET A 83 10.11 6.54 -24.85
N PHE A 84 9.33 6.01 -23.89
CA PHE A 84 9.30 6.54 -22.53
C PHE A 84 10.64 6.44 -21.82
N GLN A 85 11.29 5.27 -21.88
CA GLN A 85 12.60 5.06 -21.27
C GLN A 85 13.64 6.01 -21.88
N SER A 86 13.65 6.17 -23.20
CA SER A 86 14.56 7.10 -23.89
C SER A 86 14.30 8.55 -23.47
N TYR A 87 13.05 8.97 -23.37
CA TYR A 87 12.69 10.32 -22.94
C TYR A 87 13.13 10.62 -21.51
N VAL A 88 12.86 9.71 -20.55
CA VAL A 88 13.29 9.88 -19.15
C VAL A 88 14.83 9.87 -19.05
N SER A 89 15.51 8.99 -19.78
CA SER A 89 16.98 8.95 -19.79
C SER A 89 17.61 10.20 -20.40
N ALA A 90 16.97 10.82 -21.39
CA ALA A 90 17.43 12.08 -21.99
C ALA A 90 17.21 13.30 -21.06
N HIS A 91 16.31 13.19 -20.07
CA HIS A 91 15.95 14.26 -19.16
C HIS A 91 16.24 13.89 -17.71
N SER A 92 17.53 13.91 -17.34
CA SER A 92 18.01 13.54 -16.00
C SER A 92 17.45 14.38 -14.85
N LYS A 93 16.85 15.54 -15.14
CA LYS A 93 16.17 16.38 -14.15
C LYS A 93 14.77 15.87 -13.80
N ILE A 94 14.13 15.06 -14.64
CA ILE A 94 12.80 14.53 -14.34
C ILE A 94 12.89 13.51 -13.20
N VAL A 95 12.10 13.69 -12.15
CA VAL A 95 11.93 12.64 -11.14
C VAL A 95 10.82 11.70 -11.54
N LEU A 96 11.14 10.41 -11.62
CA LEU A 96 10.17 9.37 -11.94
C LEU A 96 9.67 8.68 -10.66
N LEU A 97 8.36 8.75 -10.43
CA LEU A 97 7.67 8.11 -9.31
C LEU A 97 6.88 6.89 -9.79
N ASP A 98 7.35 5.67 -9.57
CA ASP A 98 8.64 5.24 -8.98
C ASP A 98 9.70 4.91 -10.05
N PRO A 99 11.00 4.81 -9.73
CA PRO A 99 12.01 4.42 -10.72
C PRO A 99 11.68 3.10 -11.42
N LEU A 100 11.85 3.03 -12.75
CA LEU A 100 11.53 1.82 -13.54
C LEU A 100 12.27 0.57 -13.04
N PRO A 101 13.59 0.60 -12.72
CA PRO A 101 14.29 -0.58 -12.21
C PRO A 101 13.67 -1.11 -10.91
N ALA A 102 13.35 -0.23 -9.96
CA ALA A 102 12.71 -0.59 -8.70
C ALA A 102 11.33 -1.22 -8.93
N MET A 103 10.51 -0.58 -9.78
CA MET A 103 9.18 -1.09 -10.11
C MET A 103 9.22 -2.46 -10.79
N THR A 104 10.17 -2.71 -11.70
CA THR A 104 10.30 -4.00 -12.40
C THR A 104 10.63 -5.16 -11.47
N GLN A 105 11.32 -4.91 -10.34
CA GLN A 105 11.64 -5.96 -9.36
C GLN A 105 10.39 -6.55 -8.72
N ILE A 106 9.33 -5.75 -8.53
CA ILE A 106 8.09 -6.22 -7.92
C ILE A 106 7.06 -6.73 -8.93
N LEU A 107 7.39 -6.75 -10.22
CA LEU A 107 6.58 -7.46 -11.24
C LEU A 107 6.89 -8.96 -11.31
N ASP A 108 8.00 -9.39 -10.69
CA ASP A 108 8.43 -10.79 -10.60
C ASP A 108 8.37 -11.26 -9.13
N ARG A 109 7.55 -12.27 -8.84
CA ARG A 109 7.41 -12.82 -7.49
C ARG A 109 8.70 -13.45 -6.97
N PHE A 110 9.57 -14.01 -7.82
CA PHE A 110 10.86 -14.52 -7.37
C PHE A 110 11.73 -13.38 -6.83
N THR A 111 11.77 -12.27 -7.57
CA THR A 111 12.58 -11.10 -7.18
C THR A 111 12.01 -10.43 -5.93
N SER A 112 10.71 -10.13 -5.91
CA SER A 112 10.07 -9.50 -4.74
C SER A 112 10.16 -10.36 -3.48
N TYR A 113 10.02 -11.68 -3.57
CA TYR A 113 10.13 -12.56 -2.41
C TYR A 113 11.56 -12.64 -1.87
N ARG A 114 12.58 -12.63 -2.75
CA ARG A 114 13.98 -12.54 -2.32
C ARG A 114 14.28 -11.25 -1.57
N ILE A 115 13.69 -10.12 -2.00
CA ILE A 115 13.79 -8.84 -1.29
C ILE A 115 13.14 -8.93 0.09
N MET A 116 11.95 -9.55 0.18
CA MET A 116 11.24 -9.73 1.45
C MET A 116 11.97 -10.65 2.42
N ASN A 117 12.56 -11.74 1.94
CA ASN A 117 13.14 -12.79 2.78
C ASN A 117 14.29 -12.32 3.69
N TRP A 118 15.01 -11.27 3.31
CA TRP A 118 16.24 -10.87 4.00
C TRP A 118 15.98 -10.08 5.30
N HIS A 119 14.87 -9.34 5.38
CA HIS A 119 14.61 -8.39 6.49
C HIS A 119 13.15 -8.34 6.96
N ILE A 120 12.24 -9.01 6.24
CA ILE A 120 10.80 -8.89 6.46
C ILE A 120 10.24 -10.28 6.78
N CYS A 121 9.30 -10.33 7.72
CA CYS A 121 8.63 -11.57 8.07
C CYS A 121 7.75 -12.02 6.89
N SER A 122 8.27 -12.92 6.06
CA SER A 122 7.57 -13.61 4.97
C SER A 122 7.52 -15.11 5.29
N PRO A 123 6.43 -15.82 4.96
CA PRO A 123 6.39 -17.26 5.09
C PRO A 123 7.46 -17.93 4.21
N PRO A 124 7.99 -19.11 4.62
CA PRO A 124 8.89 -19.91 3.79
C PRO A 124 8.27 -20.18 2.42
N TYR A 125 9.09 -20.08 1.39
CA TYR A 125 8.68 -20.25 0.00
C TYR A 125 9.73 -21.00 -0.82
N LEU A 126 9.31 -21.54 -1.95
CA LEU A 126 10.11 -22.26 -2.93
C LEU A 126 9.77 -21.74 -4.33
N GLU A 127 10.81 -21.42 -5.10
CA GLU A 127 10.72 -21.06 -6.51
C GLU A 127 10.77 -22.32 -7.38
N VAL A 128 9.79 -22.49 -8.26
CA VAL A 128 9.73 -23.58 -9.23
C VAL A 128 9.84 -22.97 -10.62
N HIS A 129 10.98 -23.16 -11.30
CA HIS A 129 11.30 -22.45 -12.53
C HIS A 129 10.67 -23.10 -13.75
N SER A 130 10.63 -24.44 -13.79
CA SER A 130 10.11 -25.16 -14.96
C SER A 130 9.60 -26.55 -14.62
N ALA A 131 9.01 -27.23 -15.60
CA ALA A 131 8.59 -28.63 -15.47
C ALA A 131 9.75 -29.58 -15.12
N SER A 132 11.01 -29.22 -15.42
CA SER A 132 12.16 -30.07 -15.06
C SER A 132 12.42 -30.10 -13.54
N ASP A 133 11.92 -29.12 -12.79
CA ASP A 133 12.09 -29.08 -11.34
C ASP A 133 11.15 -30.04 -10.61
N MET A 134 10.04 -30.42 -11.25
CA MET A 134 8.93 -31.17 -10.66
C MET A 134 9.36 -32.43 -9.88
N PRO A 135 10.27 -33.29 -10.39
CA PRO A 135 10.73 -34.47 -9.65
C PRO A 135 11.42 -34.14 -8.31
N SER A 136 11.98 -32.94 -8.18
CA SER A 136 12.70 -32.49 -6.98
C SER A 136 11.84 -31.64 -6.05
N VAL A 137 10.65 -31.19 -6.47
CA VAL A 137 9.82 -30.23 -5.71
C VAL A 137 9.44 -30.81 -4.35
N GLN A 138 8.99 -32.06 -4.29
CA GLN A 138 8.60 -32.71 -3.02
C GLN A 138 9.78 -32.74 -2.02
N GLN A 139 10.98 -33.12 -2.48
CA GLN A 139 12.18 -33.12 -1.65
C GLN A 139 12.58 -31.69 -1.23
N LYS A 140 12.44 -30.70 -2.11
CA LYS A 140 12.71 -29.29 -1.80
C LYS A 140 11.73 -28.73 -0.76
N VAL A 141 10.45 -29.05 -0.86
CA VAL A 141 9.42 -28.68 0.14
C VAL A 141 9.81 -29.18 1.52
N MET A 142 10.25 -30.43 1.63
CA MET A 142 10.72 -31.01 2.90
C MET A 142 12.00 -30.37 3.41
N THR A 143 13.00 -30.18 2.54
CA THR A 143 14.33 -29.66 2.94
C THR A 143 14.34 -28.16 3.23
N GLN A 144 13.40 -27.40 2.68
CA GLN A 144 13.26 -25.94 2.90
C GLN A 144 12.21 -25.57 3.96
N ASN A 145 11.75 -26.54 4.77
CA ASN A 145 10.79 -26.34 5.86
C ASN A 145 9.47 -25.66 5.42
N LEU A 146 8.98 -25.97 4.22
CA LEU A 146 7.64 -25.56 3.81
C LEU A 146 6.60 -26.46 4.51
N SER A 147 5.49 -25.87 4.95
CA SER A 147 4.44 -26.59 5.68
C SER A 147 3.11 -26.53 4.94
N PHE A 148 2.45 -27.68 4.80
CA PHE A 148 1.13 -27.75 4.19
C PHE A 148 0.06 -27.10 5.09
N PRO A 149 -0.96 -26.43 4.51
CA PRO A 149 -1.16 -26.26 3.07
C PRO A 149 -0.20 -25.25 2.42
N LEU A 150 0.09 -25.44 1.13
CA LEU A 150 0.93 -24.53 0.34
C LEU A 150 0.06 -23.70 -0.60
N ILE A 151 0.27 -22.39 -0.64
CA ILE A 151 -0.30 -21.54 -1.68
C ILE A 151 0.66 -21.46 -2.87
N CYS A 152 0.15 -21.78 -4.05
CA CYS A 152 0.84 -21.66 -5.32
C CYS A 152 0.41 -20.37 -6.01
N LYS A 153 1.39 -19.55 -6.40
CA LYS A 153 1.19 -18.28 -7.10
C LYS A 153 2.00 -18.28 -8.40
N THR A 154 1.49 -17.66 -9.44
CA THR A 154 2.26 -17.45 -10.69
C THR A 154 3.55 -16.66 -10.42
N ARG A 155 4.61 -16.87 -11.21
CA ARG A 155 5.82 -16.02 -11.12
C ARG A 155 5.53 -14.56 -11.44
N VAL A 156 4.73 -14.30 -12.48
CA VAL A 156 4.33 -12.94 -12.85
C VAL A 156 3.41 -12.39 -11.77
N ALA A 157 3.77 -11.26 -11.18
CA ALA A 157 3.08 -10.63 -10.04
C ALA A 157 2.01 -9.60 -10.45
N HIS A 158 1.91 -9.27 -11.74
CA HIS A 158 0.98 -8.25 -12.24
C HIS A 158 0.27 -8.65 -13.54
N GLY A 159 -0.88 -8.02 -13.80
CA GLY A 159 -1.67 -8.25 -15.01
C GLY A 159 -2.70 -9.37 -14.86
N SER A 160 -3.50 -9.59 -15.91
CA SER A 160 -4.63 -10.53 -15.91
C SER A 160 -4.26 -11.97 -15.56
N LEU A 161 -3.05 -12.39 -15.92
CA LEU A 161 -2.54 -13.75 -15.70
C LEU A 161 -1.93 -13.96 -14.30
N SER A 162 -1.81 -12.91 -13.48
CA SER A 162 -1.09 -12.99 -12.19
C SER A 162 -1.94 -13.44 -10.99
N HIS A 163 -3.24 -13.63 -11.22
CA HIS A 163 -4.25 -13.74 -10.18
C HIS A 163 -4.75 -15.16 -9.93
N GLU A 164 -4.44 -16.11 -10.81
CA GLU A 164 -4.75 -17.52 -10.61
C GLU A 164 -3.80 -18.12 -9.57
N MET A 165 -4.40 -18.72 -8.55
CA MET A 165 -3.69 -19.31 -7.43
C MET A 165 -4.31 -20.66 -7.09
N SER A 166 -3.55 -21.50 -6.41
CA SER A 166 -4.08 -22.74 -5.85
C SER A 166 -3.60 -22.97 -4.42
N LEU A 167 -4.40 -23.68 -3.64
CA LEU A 167 -4.08 -24.12 -2.30
C LEU A 167 -3.94 -25.65 -2.30
N ILE A 168 -2.75 -26.12 -1.99
CA ILE A 168 -2.32 -27.52 -2.11
C ILE A 168 -2.20 -28.09 -0.69
N PHE A 169 -2.81 -29.24 -0.46
CA PHE A 169 -2.94 -29.81 0.88
C PHE A 169 -2.08 -31.05 1.13
N SER A 170 -1.47 -31.62 0.10
CA SER A 170 -0.68 -32.84 0.22
C SER A 170 0.45 -32.90 -0.80
N GLU A 171 1.42 -33.78 -0.56
CA GLU A 171 2.54 -34.04 -1.47
C GLU A 171 2.06 -34.61 -2.82
N ALA A 172 1.02 -35.45 -2.80
CA ALA A 172 0.44 -36.03 -4.01
C ALA A 172 -0.14 -34.95 -4.95
N SER A 173 -0.72 -33.89 -4.38
CA SER A 173 -1.28 -32.77 -5.13
C SER A 173 -0.23 -31.81 -5.70
N LEU A 174 1.06 -31.96 -5.38
CA LEU A 174 2.13 -31.15 -5.97
C LEU A 174 2.25 -31.35 -7.48
N SER A 175 1.79 -32.48 -8.04
CA SER A 175 1.80 -32.70 -9.49
C SER A 175 0.86 -31.75 -10.26
N GLU A 176 -0.07 -31.07 -9.57
CA GLU A 176 -1.05 -30.17 -10.19
C GLU A 176 -0.52 -28.74 -10.38
N ILE A 177 0.69 -28.43 -9.89
CA ILE A 177 1.27 -27.08 -10.03
C ILE A 177 1.73 -26.82 -11.46
N GLN A 178 1.67 -25.55 -11.86
CA GLN A 178 2.07 -25.11 -13.20
C GLN A 178 3.27 -24.15 -13.09
N PRO A 179 4.50 -24.63 -13.34
CA PRO A 179 5.67 -23.76 -13.41
C PRO A 179 5.61 -22.80 -14.62
N PRO A 180 6.19 -21.59 -14.53
CA PRO A 180 6.92 -21.05 -13.39
C PRO A 180 5.99 -20.52 -12.28
N CYS A 181 6.23 -20.95 -11.04
CA CYS A 181 5.40 -20.59 -9.89
C CYS A 181 6.21 -20.48 -8.59
N VAL A 182 5.61 -19.81 -7.61
CA VAL A 182 6.07 -19.76 -6.21
C VAL A 182 5.15 -20.63 -5.37
N LEU A 183 5.73 -21.57 -4.64
CA LEU A 183 5.05 -22.25 -3.54
C LEU A 183 5.39 -21.54 -2.24
N GLN A 184 4.40 -21.18 -1.44
CA GLN A 184 4.59 -20.51 -0.16
C GLN A 184 3.78 -21.23 0.91
N SER A 185 4.33 -21.37 2.12
CA SER A 185 3.57 -21.93 3.24
C SER A 185 2.36 -21.05 3.54
N PHE A 186 1.18 -21.66 3.62
CA PHE A 186 -0.02 -20.95 4.00
C PHE A 186 0.02 -20.64 5.50
N VAL A 187 -0.40 -19.43 5.87
CA VAL A 187 -0.43 -18.98 7.25
C VAL A 187 -1.88 -18.70 7.62
N ASN A 188 -2.38 -19.35 8.66
CA ASN A 188 -3.70 -19.05 9.23
C ASN A 188 -3.69 -17.64 9.82
N HIS A 189 -4.69 -16.84 9.46
CA HIS A 189 -4.73 -15.40 9.74
C HIS A 189 -6.14 -14.86 10.00
N GLY A 190 -7.09 -15.74 10.31
CA GLY A 190 -8.44 -15.34 10.69
C GLY A 190 -9.25 -14.73 9.55
N ALA A 191 -8.96 -15.09 8.29
CA ALA A 191 -9.65 -14.60 7.10
C ALA A 191 -9.61 -13.08 6.89
N VAL A 192 -8.67 -12.35 7.51
CA VAL A 192 -8.51 -10.90 7.35
C VAL A 192 -7.19 -10.55 6.70
N LEU A 193 -7.25 -9.82 5.58
CA LEU A 193 -6.12 -9.25 4.89
C LEU A 193 -6.03 -7.74 5.14
N HIS A 194 -4.88 -7.27 5.61
CA HIS A 194 -4.59 -5.85 5.80
C HIS A 194 -3.85 -5.32 4.58
N LYS A 195 -4.56 -4.59 3.71
CA LYS A 195 -3.96 -3.91 2.56
C LYS A 195 -3.38 -2.58 2.99
N VAL A 196 -2.06 -2.48 3.00
CA VAL A 196 -1.32 -1.27 3.32
C VAL A 196 -0.97 -0.53 2.03
N PHE A 197 -1.51 0.66 1.84
CA PHE A 197 -1.23 1.54 0.71
C PHE A 197 -0.16 2.55 1.12
N VAL A 198 1.00 2.51 0.47
CA VAL A 198 2.13 3.38 0.78
C VAL A 198 2.19 4.52 -0.22
N VAL A 199 2.28 5.75 0.31
CA VAL A 199 2.41 7.00 -0.45
C VAL A 199 3.46 7.88 0.21
N GLY A 200 4.71 7.70 -0.21
CA GLY A 200 5.85 8.36 0.42
C GLY A 200 5.99 7.95 1.89
N GLU A 201 6.10 8.94 2.78
CA GLU A 201 6.20 8.72 4.24
C GLU A 201 4.89 8.31 4.90
N ARG A 202 3.76 8.39 4.18
CA ARG A 202 2.44 8.06 4.71
C ARG A 202 2.00 6.70 4.22
N HIS A 203 1.15 6.06 5.03
CA HIS A 203 0.51 4.82 4.66
C HIS A 203 -0.93 4.78 5.19
N PHE A 204 -1.72 3.92 4.58
CA PHE A 204 -3.12 3.72 4.93
C PHE A 204 -3.40 2.23 4.95
N CYS A 205 -4.11 1.74 5.97
CA CYS A 205 -4.47 0.34 6.09
C CYS A 205 -5.96 0.16 5.82
N VAL A 206 -6.30 -0.84 5.01
CA VAL A 206 -7.68 -1.23 4.74
C VAL A 206 -7.81 -2.74 4.92
N GLU A 207 -8.71 -3.16 5.78
CA GLU A 207 -9.07 -4.57 5.93
C GLU A 207 -9.86 -5.08 4.72
N ARG A 208 -9.60 -6.33 4.35
CA ARG A 208 -10.27 -7.03 3.26
C ARG A 208 -10.55 -8.47 3.67
N PRO A 209 -11.62 -9.08 3.14
CA PRO A 209 -11.78 -10.53 3.19
C PRO A 209 -10.54 -11.25 2.66
N SER A 210 -10.23 -12.39 3.27
CA SER A 210 -9.11 -13.23 2.89
C SER A 210 -9.49 -14.70 3.04
N LEU A 211 -8.58 -15.59 2.65
CA LEU A 211 -8.77 -17.03 2.81
C LEU A 211 -8.97 -17.38 4.27
N LYS A 212 -9.99 -18.19 4.55
CA LYS A 212 -10.24 -18.75 5.87
C LYS A 212 -9.10 -19.64 6.35
N ASN A 213 -9.16 -20.00 7.61
CA ASN A 213 -8.17 -20.89 8.19
C ASN A 213 -8.35 -22.33 7.68
N PHE A 214 -7.24 -23.04 7.57
CA PHE A 214 -7.19 -24.46 7.21
C PHE A 214 -6.41 -25.26 8.26
N PRO A 215 -6.72 -26.56 8.44
CA PRO A 215 -5.92 -27.43 9.29
C PRO A 215 -4.45 -27.41 8.87
N THR A 216 -3.55 -27.35 9.84
CA THR A 216 -2.10 -27.41 9.59
C THR A 216 -1.66 -28.84 9.31
N GLY A 217 -0.73 -28.99 8.38
CA GLY A 217 -0.16 -30.27 7.98
C GLY A 217 -0.83 -30.87 6.74
N PRO A 218 -0.27 -31.97 6.21
CA PRO A 218 -0.83 -32.65 5.06
C PRO A 218 -2.24 -33.19 5.39
N CYS A 219 -3.18 -33.00 4.48
CA CYS A 219 -4.51 -33.62 4.59
C CYS A 219 -4.99 -34.12 3.23
N ASP A 220 -5.80 -35.18 3.26
CA ASP A 220 -6.40 -35.78 2.06
C ASP A 220 -7.58 -34.91 1.58
N ARG A 221 -7.23 -33.73 1.07
CA ARG A 221 -8.14 -32.73 0.52
C ARG A 221 -7.66 -32.36 -0.87
N LYS A 222 -8.61 -32.24 -1.80
CA LYS A 222 -8.32 -31.79 -3.16
C LYS A 222 -7.80 -30.36 -3.17
N THR A 223 -6.90 -30.08 -4.11
CA THR A 223 -6.42 -28.72 -4.40
C THR A 223 -7.59 -27.78 -4.64
N ILE A 224 -7.52 -26.59 -4.06
CA ILE A 224 -8.48 -25.53 -4.31
C ILE A 224 -7.86 -24.56 -5.30
N PHE A 225 -8.48 -24.40 -6.47
CA PHE A 225 -8.10 -23.38 -7.45
C PHE A 225 -8.99 -22.16 -7.27
N PHE A 226 -8.41 -20.97 -7.28
CA PHE A 226 -9.16 -19.73 -7.11
C PHE A 226 -8.48 -18.55 -7.78
N ASN A 227 -9.26 -17.51 -8.03
CA ASN A 227 -8.74 -16.22 -8.48
C ASN A 227 -8.67 -15.25 -7.29
N SER A 228 -7.48 -14.72 -7.01
CA SER A 228 -7.25 -13.78 -5.89
C SER A 228 -8.17 -12.54 -5.93
N GLN A 229 -8.60 -12.11 -7.12
CA GLN A 229 -9.52 -10.99 -7.27
C GLN A 229 -10.96 -11.31 -6.83
N GLN A 230 -11.32 -12.58 -6.64
CA GLN A 230 -12.64 -13.00 -6.13
C GLN A 230 -12.61 -13.21 -4.62
N VAL A 231 -11.42 -13.32 -4.02
CA VAL A 231 -11.23 -13.57 -2.58
C VAL A 231 -11.07 -12.28 -1.77
N SER A 232 -10.29 -11.31 -2.27
CA SER A 232 -9.86 -10.14 -1.46
C SER A 232 -10.35 -8.77 -1.95
N LYS A 233 -11.52 -8.73 -2.59
CA LYS A 233 -12.23 -7.47 -2.88
C LYS A 233 -13.18 -7.11 -1.74
N PRO A 234 -13.56 -5.83 -1.58
CA PRO A 234 -14.46 -5.39 -0.51
C PRO A 234 -15.79 -6.17 -0.50
N GLU A 235 -16.34 -6.45 -1.67
CA GLU A 235 -17.60 -7.19 -1.86
C GLU A 235 -17.42 -8.72 -1.98
N SER A 236 -16.21 -9.26 -1.72
CA SER A 236 -15.97 -10.70 -1.78
C SER A 236 -16.62 -11.44 -0.62
N SER A 237 -17.57 -12.32 -0.92
CA SER A 237 -18.15 -13.27 0.01
C SER A 237 -18.27 -14.64 -0.66
N SER A 238 -17.55 -15.63 -0.14
CA SER A 238 -17.54 -17.01 -0.64
C SER A 238 -17.26 -18.01 0.49
N ASP A 239 -17.49 -19.30 0.26
CA ASP A 239 -17.14 -20.37 1.22
C ASP A 239 -15.64 -20.40 1.60
N LEU A 240 -14.79 -19.79 0.77
CA LEU A 240 -13.35 -19.65 1.00
C LEU A 240 -13.00 -18.49 1.93
N THR A 241 -13.89 -17.53 2.13
CA THR A 241 -13.70 -16.35 3.00
C THR A 241 -14.57 -16.39 4.25
N ALA A 242 -15.55 -17.28 4.32
CA ALA A 242 -16.40 -17.48 5.48
C ALA A 242 -15.59 -18.07 6.66
N MET A 243 -15.59 -17.39 7.80
CA MET A 243 -14.96 -17.87 9.04
C MET A 243 -15.81 -18.95 9.71
N ASP A 244 -15.15 -19.92 10.33
CA ASP A 244 -15.81 -20.82 11.27
C ASP A 244 -16.06 -20.07 12.59
N GLU A 245 -17.25 -20.23 13.18
CA GLU A 245 -17.81 -19.41 14.29
C GLU A 245 -16.98 -19.35 15.60
N GLN A 246 -15.85 -20.03 15.68
CA GLN A 246 -15.15 -20.36 16.93
C GLN A 246 -13.76 -19.69 17.08
N ILE A 247 -13.35 -18.83 16.15
CA ILE A 247 -12.00 -18.22 16.17
C ILE A 247 -12.06 -16.79 16.71
N PRO A 248 -11.25 -16.44 17.74
CA PRO A 248 -11.19 -15.07 18.25
C PRO A 248 -10.82 -14.07 17.15
N CYS A 249 -11.52 -12.95 17.09
CA CYS A 249 -11.14 -11.82 16.25
C CYS A 249 -9.75 -11.33 16.68
N LEU A 250 -8.77 -11.39 15.78
CA LEU A 250 -7.43 -10.87 16.04
C LEU A 250 -7.50 -9.35 16.12
N PRO A 251 -6.72 -8.71 17.03
CA PRO A 251 -6.62 -7.27 17.02
C PRO A 251 -6.00 -6.78 15.72
N PRO A 252 -6.36 -5.57 15.25
CA PRO A 252 -5.74 -4.96 14.09
C PRO A 252 -4.23 -4.74 14.36
N PRO A 253 -3.42 -4.66 13.29
CA PRO A 253 -1.97 -4.51 13.42
C PRO A 253 -1.65 -3.15 14.08
N SER A 254 -0.65 -3.10 14.98
CA SER A 254 -0.27 -1.83 15.59
C SER A 254 0.27 -0.87 14.54
N THR A 255 -0.15 0.39 14.63
CA THR A 255 0.23 1.43 13.68
C THR A 255 1.75 1.62 13.62
N GLU A 256 2.44 1.49 14.76
CA GLU A 256 3.90 1.61 14.87
C GLU A 256 4.61 0.47 14.14
N ALA A 257 4.09 -0.76 14.24
CA ALA A 257 4.69 -1.91 13.58
C ALA A 257 4.49 -1.86 12.06
N VAL A 258 3.30 -1.44 11.60
CA VAL A 258 3.06 -1.19 10.17
C VAL A 258 3.94 -0.06 9.66
N ALA A 259 4.09 1.03 10.41
CA ALA A 259 4.97 2.13 10.04
C ALA A 259 6.44 1.70 9.92
N ALA A 260 6.93 0.89 10.87
CA ALA A 260 8.29 0.34 10.83
C ALA A 260 8.50 -0.56 9.61
N LEU A 261 7.54 -1.45 9.33
CA LEU A 261 7.54 -2.32 8.15
C LEU A 261 7.57 -1.52 6.84
N VAL A 262 6.71 -0.51 6.71
CA VAL A 262 6.64 0.36 5.53
C VAL A 262 7.96 1.10 5.32
N ARG A 263 8.56 1.63 6.39
CA ARG A 263 9.85 2.31 6.31
C ARG A 263 10.95 1.38 5.78
N GLU A 264 11.02 0.15 6.29
CA GLU A 264 11.99 -0.85 5.83
C GLU A 264 11.77 -1.19 4.35
N LEU A 265 10.53 -1.49 3.95
CA LEU A 265 10.17 -1.79 2.56
C LEU A 265 10.55 -0.66 1.61
N ARG A 266 10.36 0.61 2.01
CA ARG A 266 10.75 1.76 1.20
C ARG A 266 12.24 1.85 0.97
N VAL A 267 13.05 1.56 1.99
CA VAL A 267 14.51 1.54 1.87
C VAL A 267 14.95 0.40 0.95
N GLN A 268 14.40 -0.80 1.13
CA GLN A 268 14.76 -1.97 0.34
C GLN A 268 14.34 -1.86 -1.13
N LEU A 269 13.13 -1.37 -1.39
CA LEU A 269 12.58 -1.25 -2.75
C LEU A 269 13.06 0.01 -3.47
N GLY A 270 13.40 1.08 -2.75
CA GLY A 270 13.64 2.40 -3.36
C GLY A 270 12.38 2.98 -4.03
N MET A 271 11.20 2.61 -3.53
CA MET A 271 9.88 2.99 -4.06
C MET A 271 9.09 3.84 -3.05
N ALA A 272 8.19 4.68 -3.54
CA ALA A 272 7.30 5.53 -2.77
C ALA A 272 5.81 5.20 -2.97
N LEU A 273 5.43 4.52 -4.05
CA LEU A 273 4.05 4.23 -4.43
C LEU A 273 3.84 2.72 -4.64
N PHE A 274 3.57 1.99 -3.55
CA PHE A 274 3.30 0.56 -3.59
C PHE A 274 2.25 0.13 -2.56
N GLY A 275 1.72 -1.07 -2.75
CA GLY A 275 0.84 -1.74 -1.81
C GLY A 275 1.54 -2.92 -1.17
N VAL A 276 1.18 -3.21 0.08
CA VAL A 276 1.65 -4.38 0.82
C VAL A 276 0.44 -5.14 1.33
N ASP A 277 0.36 -6.42 0.98
CA ASP A 277 -0.66 -7.32 1.49
C ASP A 277 -0.11 -8.00 2.75
N VAL A 278 -0.67 -7.65 3.91
CA VAL A 278 -0.20 -8.07 5.23
C VAL A 278 -1.26 -8.91 5.93
N ILE A 279 -0.85 -10.01 6.55
CA ILE A 279 -1.70 -10.84 7.41
C ILE A 279 -1.09 -10.91 8.81
N ILE A 280 -1.92 -11.25 9.81
CA ILE A 280 -1.47 -11.51 11.17
C ILE A 280 -1.54 -13.01 11.41
N ASN A 281 -0.41 -13.64 11.70
CA ASN A 281 -0.38 -15.08 11.98
C ASN A 281 -1.15 -15.37 13.28
N THR A 282 -2.17 -16.23 13.24
CA THR A 282 -3.00 -16.57 14.42
C THR A 282 -2.24 -17.31 15.52
N GLN A 283 -1.10 -17.93 15.21
CA GLN A 283 -0.31 -18.70 16.17
C GLN A 283 0.76 -17.84 16.84
N THR A 284 1.47 -17.03 16.05
CA THR A 284 2.62 -16.23 16.53
C THR A 284 2.27 -14.76 16.79
N TYR A 285 1.12 -14.29 16.33
CA TYR A 285 0.69 -12.88 16.38
C TYR A 285 1.65 -11.91 15.69
N THR A 286 2.43 -12.40 14.72
CA THR A 286 3.39 -11.58 13.96
C THR A 286 2.75 -11.04 12.69
N LEU A 287 3.16 -9.81 12.30
CA LEU A 287 2.86 -9.27 10.99
C LEU A 287 3.64 -10.03 9.93
N THR A 288 2.94 -10.56 8.94
CA THR A 288 3.50 -11.36 7.87
C THR A 288 3.13 -10.75 6.53
N VAL A 289 4.14 -10.42 5.72
CA VAL A 289 3.93 -9.91 4.36
C VAL A 289 3.77 -11.08 3.41
N ILE A 290 2.73 -11.04 2.58
CA ILE A 290 2.43 -12.11 1.61
C ILE A 290 2.45 -11.67 0.15
N ASP A 291 2.38 -10.37 -0.14
CA ASP A 291 2.50 -9.84 -1.50
C ASP A 291 2.86 -8.34 -1.50
N ILE A 292 3.52 -7.87 -2.55
CA ILE A 292 3.83 -6.45 -2.80
C ILE A 292 3.33 -6.07 -4.19
N ASN A 293 2.62 -4.94 -4.29
CA ASN A 293 1.93 -4.52 -5.51
C ASN A 293 2.39 -3.14 -5.99
N VAL A 294 2.65 -2.99 -7.30
CA VAL A 294 2.93 -1.67 -7.90
C VAL A 294 1.67 -0.82 -7.87
N PHE A 295 1.77 0.35 -7.22
CA PHE A 295 0.78 1.41 -7.21
C PHE A 295 -0.68 0.89 -7.33
N PRO A 296 -1.18 0.18 -6.29
CA PRO A 296 -2.48 -0.49 -6.33
C PRO A 296 -3.64 0.49 -6.59
N GLY A 297 -4.78 -0.04 -7.03
CA GLY A 297 -5.99 0.74 -7.22
C GLY A 297 -6.75 0.91 -5.91
N GLU A 298 -7.20 2.13 -5.63
CA GLU A 298 -8.06 2.43 -4.49
C GLU A 298 -9.47 1.92 -4.75
N HIS A 299 -9.95 1.00 -3.92
CA HIS A 299 -11.33 0.51 -3.98
C HIS A 299 -12.14 0.94 -2.73
N SER A 300 -11.65 1.84 -1.88
CA SER A 300 -12.21 1.94 -0.52
C SER A 300 -12.03 3.27 0.22
N TYR A 301 -11.61 4.37 -0.40
CA TYR A 301 -11.58 5.67 0.31
C TYR A 301 -12.86 6.49 0.14
N SER A 302 -13.85 6.01 -0.62
CA SER A 302 -15.12 6.74 -0.71
C SER A 302 -15.89 6.67 0.60
N HIS A 303 -16.09 5.52 1.25
CA HIS A 303 -16.79 5.45 2.55
C HIS A 303 -16.19 4.35 3.46
N SER A 304 -15.32 4.73 4.40
CA SER A 304 -15.15 3.94 5.64
C SER A 304 -16.04 4.59 6.70
N HIS A 305 -17.31 4.17 6.75
CA HIS A 305 -18.00 4.20 8.03
C HIS A 305 -17.30 3.16 8.90
N THR A 306 -16.67 3.61 9.98
CA THR A 306 -16.37 2.77 11.13
C THR A 306 -17.68 2.08 11.51
N HIS A 307 -17.86 0.83 11.09
CA HIS A 307 -18.93 0.00 11.62
C HIS A 307 -18.51 -0.37 13.05
N THR A 308 -18.88 0.48 14.00
CA THR A 308 -18.99 0.08 15.39
C THR A 308 -20.06 -1.01 15.45
N HIS A 309 -19.63 -2.28 15.48
CA HIS A 309 -20.53 -3.39 15.79
C HIS A 309 -21.06 -3.16 17.20
N THR A 310 -22.27 -2.57 17.28
CA THR A 310 -23.05 -2.53 18.50
C THR A 310 -23.62 -3.94 18.66
N HIS A 311 -23.00 -4.77 19.50
CA HIS A 311 -23.61 -6.02 19.93
C HIS A 311 -24.85 -5.69 20.77
N THR A 312 -26.03 -5.83 20.17
CA THR A 312 -27.30 -5.85 20.90
C THR A 312 -27.36 -7.16 21.70
N HIS A 313 -26.91 -7.13 22.95
CA HIS A 313 -27.22 -8.20 23.89
C HIS A 313 -28.69 -8.06 24.32
N THR A 314 -29.55 -8.93 23.79
CA THR A 314 -30.90 -9.14 24.33
C THR A 314 -30.76 -9.88 25.66
N HIS A 315 -30.72 -9.14 26.78
CA HIS A 315 -30.87 -9.72 28.11
C HIS A 315 -32.35 -10.02 28.38
N THR A 316 -32.71 -11.30 28.38
CA THR A 316 -33.97 -11.79 28.94
C THR A 316 -33.87 -11.73 30.47
N HIS A 317 -34.49 -10.71 31.09
CA HIS A 317 -34.63 -10.67 32.54
C HIS A 317 -35.80 -11.55 32.99
N THR A 318 -35.51 -12.63 33.72
CA THR A 318 -36.48 -13.38 34.52
C THR A 318 -36.66 -12.66 35.86
N HIS A 319 -37.78 -11.95 36.04
CA HIS A 319 -38.14 -11.38 37.34
C HIS A 319 -38.72 -12.45 38.26
N THR A 320 -38.05 -12.70 39.39
CA THR A 320 -38.62 -13.40 40.54
C THR A 320 -39.22 -12.35 41.47
N HIS A 321 -40.55 -12.31 41.60
CA HIS A 321 -41.22 -11.43 42.55
C HIS A 321 -41.26 -12.07 43.94
N THR A 322 -40.60 -11.44 44.91
CA THR A 322 -40.81 -11.68 46.34
C THR A 322 -41.86 -10.68 46.83
N HIS A 323 -43.03 -11.16 47.25
CA HIS A 323 -44.03 -10.32 47.91
C HIS A 323 -43.64 -10.08 49.37
N THR A 324 -43.59 -8.81 49.78
CA THR A 324 -43.64 -8.41 51.18
C THR A 324 -44.89 -7.58 51.38
N HIS A 325 -45.87 -8.12 52.11
CA HIS A 325 -47.03 -7.37 52.58
C HIS A 325 -46.66 -6.61 53.85
N THR A 326 -47.04 -5.33 53.91
CA THR A 326 -47.22 -4.61 55.17
C THR A 326 -48.39 -3.66 55.00
N HIS A 327 -49.43 -3.85 55.82
CA HIS A 327 -50.66 -3.05 55.79
C HIS A 327 -50.69 -2.04 56.94
N THR A 328 -51.30 -0.89 56.64
CA THR A 328 -51.98 0.09 57.54
C THR A 328 -51.09 0.94 58.46
N HIS A 329 -51.24 2.26 58.58
CA HIS A 329 -52.50 3.02 58.70
C HIS A 329 -52.33 4.56 58.43
N SER A 330 -53.46 5.19 58.07
CA SER A 330 -53.90 6.59 58.31
C SER A 330 -53.27 7.82 57.62
N GLN A 331 -54.04 8.35 56.66
CA GLN A 331 -54.49 9.74 56.43
C GLN A 331 -53.62 10.92 56.94
N ILE A 332 -53.22 11.83 56.03
CA ILE A 332 -53.71 13.22 55.86
C ILE A 332 -52.85 13.94 54.80
N VAL A 333 -53.47 14.94 54.19
CA VAL A 333 -53.23 15.65 52.93
C VAL A 333 -51.99 16.57 52.92
N GLN A 334 -51.53 16.90 51.70
CA GLN A 334 -50.90 18.17 51.25
C GLN A 334 -49.36 18.34 51.31
N SER A 335 -48.82 18.53 50.08
CA SER A 335 -47.95 19.64 49.65
C SER A 335 -46.44 19.63 49.88
N VAL A 336 -45.74 19.69 48.74
CA VAL A 336 -44.55 20.52 48.42
C VAL A 336 -43.20 20.13 49.04
N LEU A 337 -42.32 19.60 48.17
CA LEU A 337 -40.90 19.38 48.40
C LEU A 337 -40.09 20.62 47.96
N VAL A 338 -39.30 21.16 48.88
CA VAL A 338 -38.23 22.13 48.62
C VAL A 338 -36.93 21.55 49.21
N LEU A 339 -35.80 21.92 48.58
CA LEU A 339 -34.41 21.96 49.06
C LEU A 339 -33.56 20.71 48.75
N LEU A 340 -32.26 20.76 48.37
CA LEU A 340 -31.30 21.83 48.06
C LEU A 340 -29.97 21.18 47.58
N SER A 341 -29.04 22.05 47.16
CA SER A 341 -27.58 21.88 46.96
C SER A 341 -27.17 21.26 45.62
N GLY A 342 -26.42 21.90 44.71
CA GLY A 342 -25.52 23.05 44.81
C GLY A 342 -24.10 22.53 44.58
N TYR A 343 -23.43 22.91 43.49
CA TYR A 343 -21.96 22.92 43.36
C TYR A 343 -21.52 23.58 42.03
N ASP A 344 -20.78 24.69 42.20
CA ASP A 344 -19.62 25.22 41.48
C ASP A 344 -19.58 25.59 39.98
N HIS A 345 -19.02 26.80 39.81
CA HIS A 345 -18.54 27.51 38.62
C HIS A 345 -17.43 26.76 37.85
N THR A 346 -17.44 26.91 36.52
CA THR A 346 -16.25 26.70 35.68
C THR A 346 -15.85 28.00 34.98
N HIS A 347 -14.59 28.41 35.16
CA HIS A 347 -13.97 29.59 34.57
C HIS A 347 -13.72 29.41 33.06
N THR A 348 -14.01 30.46 32.30
CA THR A 348 -13.63 30.62 30.89
C THR A 348 -12.24 31.27 30.80
N HIS A 349 -11.27 30.63 30.16
CA HIS A 349 -9.98 31.24 29.83
C HIS A 349 -9.88 31.48 28.32
N THR A 350 -9.76 32.75 27.94
CA THR A 350 -9.46 33.18 26.56
C THR A 350 -7.94 33.24 26.40
N HIS A 351 -7.37 32.42 25.50
CA HIS A 351 -5.97 32.54 25.09
C HIS A 351 -5.89 33.17 23.70
N THR A 352 -5.30 34.37 23.63
CA THR A 352 -4.95 35.06 22.39
C THR A 352 -3.60 34.53 21.91
N HIS A 353 -3.57 33.83 20.77
CA HIS A 353 -2.33 33.50 20.07
C HIS A 353 -2.06 34.53 18.98
N THR A 354 -0.97 35.27 19.13
CA THR A 354 -0.36 36.14 18.13
C THR A 354 0.37 35.26 17.10
N THR A 355 -0.06 35.27 15.84
CA THR A 355 0.63 34.58 14.74
C THR A 355 1.51 35.56 13.95
N GLN A 356 2.79 35.22 13.78
CA GLN A 356 3.63 35.76 12.70
C GLN A 356 3.32 34.98 11.40
N PRO A 357 3.50 35.59 10.21
CA PRO A 357 3.08 34.98 8.95
C PRO A 357 4.16 34.04 8.41
N ASP A 358 4.06 32.75 8.73
CA ASP A 358 4.68 31.70 7.92
C ASP A 358 3.76 31.38 6.72
N SER A 359 4.36 31.24 5.55
CA SER A 359 3.67 30.85 4.31
C SER A 359 2.88 29.54 4.51
N PRO A 360 1.59 29.48 4.16
CA PRO A 360 0.78 28.29 4.38
C PRO A 360 1.26 27.16 3.47
N LYS A 361 1.74 26.07 4.06
CA LYS A 361 2.00 24.81 3.33
C LYS A 361 0.65 24.26 2.85
N CYS A 362 0.55 23.89 1.56
CA CYS A 362 -0.70 23.41 0.93
C CYS A 362 -1.28 22.16 1.60
N SER A 363 -0.47 21.36 2.30
CA SER A 363 -0.93 20.19 3.06
C SER A 363 -1.98 20.52 4.13
N CYS A 364 -1.98 21.75 4.67
CA CYS A 364 -2.98 22.23 5.64
C CYS A 364 -4.33 22.61 4.99
N LEU A 365 -4.37 22.83 3.67
CA LEU A 365 -5.62 23.16 2.96
C LEU A 365 -6.51 21.92 2.73
N LEU A 366 -5.95 20.71 2.87
CA LEU A 366 -6.67 19.47 2.66
C LEU A 366 -7.34 18.93 3.93
N SER A 367 -6.94 19.38 5.12
CA SER A 367 -7.52 18.91 6.40
C SER A 367 -8.92 19.45 6.70
N GLY A 368 -9.50 20.25 5.79
CA GLY A 368 -10.83 20.86 5.94
C GLY A 368 -11.69 20.86 4.68
N TYR A 369 -11.29 20.15 3.62
CA TYR A 369 -12.13 19.97 2.43
C TYR A 369 -12.85 18.63 2.52
N ASP A 370 -14.14 18.67 2.82
CA ASP A 370 -15.03 17.51 2.67
C ASP A 370 -14.91 16.97 1.23
N GLY A 371 -14.46 15.72 1.10
CA GLY A 371 -14.51 14.99 -0.17
C GLY A 371 -13.21 14.84 -0.97
N VAL A 372 -12.04 15.28 -0.48
CA VAL A 372 -10.74 14.90 -1.08
C VAL A 372 -10.19 13.66 -0.37
N PRO A 373 -10.13 12.48 -1.01
CA PRO A 373 -9.55 11.28 -0.41
C PRO A 373 -8.16 11.53 0.17
N GLN A 374 -7.91 11.01 1.39
CA GLN A 374 -6.64 11.20 2.11
C GLN A 374 -5.41 10.83 1.26
N PHE A 375 -5.58 9.90 0.32
CA PHE A 375 -4.60 9.55 -0.69
C PHE A 375 -4.06 10.75 -1.50
N PHE A 376 -4.92 11.67 -1.96
CA PHE A 376 -4.47 12.84 -2.73
C PHE A 376 -3.63 13.79 -1.89
N SER A 377 -3.94 13.94 -0.60
CA SER A 377 -3.12 14.73 0.31
C SER A 377 -1.72 14.15 0.44
N SER A 378 -1.63 12.82 0.60
CA SER A 378 -0.33 12.15 0.68
C SER A 378 0.42 12.21 -0.65
N LEU A 379 -0.26 12.04 -1.78
CA LEU A 379 0.37 12.09 -3.11
C LEU A 379 0.88 13.50 -3.42
N LEU A 380 0.09 14.53 -3.12
CA LEU A 380 0.52 15.93 -3.25
C LEU A 380 1.73 16.21 -2.37
N THR A 381 1.70 15.82 -1.09
CA THR A 381 2.81 16.01 -0.16
C THR A 381 4.09 15.30 -0.66
N LEU A 382 3.95 14.11 -1.25
CA LEU A 382 5.06 13.39 -1.86
C LEU A 382 5.64 14.15 -3.05
N ILE A 383 4.79 14.62 -3.97
CA ILE A 383 5.22 15.40 -5.15
C ILE A 383 5.93 16.68 -4.71
N GLU A 384 5.37 17.43 -3.76
CA GLU A 384 5.98 18.65 -3.21
C GLU A 384 7.34 18.35 -2.57
N SER A 385 7.44 17.30 -1.76
CA SER A 385 8.71 16.90 -1.14
C SER A 385 9.79 16.55 -2.15
N VAL A 386 9.42 15.94 -3.28
CA VAL A 386 10.33 15.63 -4.38
C VAL A 386 10.81 16.90 -5.08
N LEU A 387 9.89 17.83 -5.36
CA LEU A 387 10.20 19.12 -5.97
C LEU A 387 11.13 19.97 -5.07
N ASP A 388 10.86 20.01 -3.76
CA ASP A 388 11.68 20.74 -2.79
C ASP A 388 13.11 20.17 -2.72
N LYS A 389 13.25 18.83 -2.74
CA LYS A 389 14.56 18.18 -2.78
C LYS A 389 15.35 18.56 -4.04
N GLN A 390 14.69 18.62 -5.20
CA GLN A 390 15.32 19.08 -6.43
C GLN A 390 15.75 20.55 -6.39
N ALA A 391 14.94 21.42 -5.80
CA ALA A 391 15.31 22.83 -5.63
C ALA A 391 16.52 22.99 -4.70
N SER A 392 16.61 22.18 -3.64
CA SER A 392 17.74 22.22 -2.70
C SER A 392 19.06 21.69 -3.29
N SER A 393 19.01 20.67 -4.15
CA SER A 393 20.21 20.13 -4.82
C SER A 393 20.71 21.03 -5.95
N ALA A 394 19.83 21.83 -6.57
CA ALA A 394 20.20 22.83 -7.57
C ALA A 394 20.85 24.09 -6.96
N GLY A 395 20.77 24.28 -5.63
CA GLY A 395 21.21 25.49 -4.92
C GLY A 395 22.67 25.50 -4.44
N SER A 396 23.51 24.52 -4.80
CA SER A 396 24.94 24.50 -4.44
C SER A 396 25.88 24.67 -5.64
N PRO A 397 26.15 25.92 -6.10
CA PRO A 397 27.31 26.22 -6.93
C PRO A 397 28.26 27.16 -6.18
N ASP A 398 29.25 26.61 -5.47
CA ASP A 398 30.60 27.19 -5.36
C ASP A 398 31.47 26.37 -4.41
N GLN A 399 32.29 25.49 -4.99
CA GLN A 399 33.66 25.26 -4.52
C GLN A 399 34.43 24.53 -5.63
N MET A 400 34.79 25.27 -6.67
CA MET A 400 35.92 24.87 -7.51
C MET A 400 36.73 26.09 -7.90
N THR A 401 37.79 26.37 -7.14
CA THR A 401 39.08 26.91 -7.63
C THR A 401 40.02 27.17 -6.46
N LYS A 402 40.98 26.25 -6.25
CA LYS A 402 42.38 26.55 -5.85
C LYS A 402 43.15 25.23 -5.70
N HIS A 403 43.77 24.78 -6.79
CA HIS A 403 45.13 24.23 -6.78
C HIS A 403 45.58 23.89 -8.21
N GLN A 404 46.02 24.91 -8.94
CA GLN A 404 47.09 24.76 -9.92
C GLN A 404 48.09 25.88 -9.66
N GLY A 405 49.32 25.50 -9.33
CA GLY A 405 50.42 26.43 -9.10
C GLY A 405 51.44 25.91 -8.09
N ALA A 406 52.26 24.93 -8.49
CA ALA A 406 53.58 24.70 -7.91
C ALA A 406 54.46 23.88 -8.88
N THR A 407 55.19 24.61 -9.73
CA THR A 407 56.62 24.42 -10.07
C THR A 407 57.17 23.00 -10.26
N SER A 408 57.47 22.63 -11.51
CA SER A 408 58.49 21.61 -11.84
C SER A 408 59.75 22.28 -12.37
N THR A 409 60.75 22.44 -11.50
CA THR A 409 62.12 22.80 -11.85
C THR A 409 62.94 21.56 -12.18
N MET A 410 63.62 21.62 -13.32
CA MET A 410 64.93 21.03 -13.70
C MET A 410 65.28 19.59 -13.31
N GLY A 411 65.62 18.82 -14.34
CA GLY A 411 66.49 17.64 -14.26
C GLY A 411 66.91 17.21 -15.66
N ARG A 412 68.01 17.78 -16.16
CA ARG A 412 68.75 17.30 -17.35
C ARG A 412 69.92 16.46 -16.86
N ASP A 413 70.30 15.52 -17.72
CA ASP A 413 71.60 14.84 -17.85
C ASP A 413 71.83 13.55 -17.05
N THR A 414 71.67 12.43 -17.75
CA THR A 414 72.74 11.44 -18.00
C THR A 414 72.52 10.76 -19.36
N MET A 415 73.15 11.27 -20.42
CA MET A 415 74.10 10.56 -21.30
C MET A 415 74.73 11.52 -22.29
#